data_AF-A0A4P6UGW7-F1
#
_entry.id   AF-A0A4P6UGW7-F1
#
_cell.length_a   1.000
_cell.length_b   1.000
_cell.length_c   1.000
_cell.angle_alpha   90.00
_cell.angle_beta   90.00
_cell.angle_gamma   90.00
#
_symmetry.space_group_name_H-M   'P 1'
#
loop_
_entity.id
_entity.type
_entity.pdbx_description
1 polymer ?
#
loop_
_entity_poly.entity_id
_entity_poly.type
_entity_poly.pdbx_seq_one_letter_code
_entity_poly.pdbx_strand_id
1 'polypeptide(L)'
;MRISDLAQAAGTTPRTIRHYHRLGLLDEPRRLTNGYREYELADLVRLMRVRWLARAGVPLGSVSSILTAASDDAAADDLEADLVSLIDTVEAERRTLAARSARLRQMLETHRAGRPMSPLPPQLALAFTDLITGEADPAVRREFERERDAWELVAISGSAPEEFFDSTALLLTDPQSRREIVRLYRRFAAVLDQDPELIAAEIDSVAEALESSVRIVLSESGLLEMWQADMLTGANGTMPLRDLVPDDAQRAVMTRLLDRLGLLPSSTGQKGTAPS
;
A
#
# COMPACT_ATOMS: atom_id res chain seq x y z
N MET A 1 23.59 -31.45 38.83
CA MET A 1 22.18 -31.24 38.41
C MET A 1 21.87 -32.10 37.17
N ARG A 2 20.64 -32.61 37.02
CA ARG A 2 20.20 -33.24 35.75
C ARG A 2 19.69 -32.18 34.77
N ILE A 3 19.53 -32.55 33.50
CA ILE A 3 19.01 -31.63 32.46
C ILE A 3 17.60 -31.11 32.78
N SER A 4 16.78 -31.91 33.47
CA SER A 4 15.45 -31.50 33.96
C SER A 4 15.56 -30.36 34.96
N ASP A 5 16.45 -30.50 35.94
CA ASP A 5 16.65 -29.53 37.01
C ASP A 5 17.25 -28.25 36.44
N LEU A 6 18.18 -28.37 35.49
CA LEU A 6 18.75 -27.24 34.76
C LEU A 6 17.69 -26.49 33.95
N ALA A 7 16.81 -27.23 33.25
CA ALA A 7 15.71 -26.64 32.49
C ALA A 7 14.73 -25.89 33.39
N GLN A 8 14.36 -26.49 34.52
CA GLN A 8 13.48 -25.87 35.50
C GLN A 8 14.11 -24.61 36.10
N ALA A 9 15.35 -24.69 36.57
CA ALA A 9 16.07 -23.56 37.16
C ALA A 9 16.25 -22.41 36.17
N ALA A 10 16.49 -22.72 34.89
CA ALA A 10 16.59 -21.70 33.85
C ALA A 10 15.22 -21.20 33.38
N GLY A 11 14.10 -21.91 33.63
CA GLY A 11 12.78 -21.61 33.07
C GLY A 11 12.71 -21.89 31.56
N THR A 12 13.27 -23.02 31.11
CA THR A 12 13.27 -23.48 29.71
C THR A 12 12.91 -24.96 29.62
N THR A 13 13.12 -25.57 28.46
CA THR A 13 12.89 -27.01 28.24
C THR A 13 14.22 -27.76 28.04
N PRO A 14 14.28 -29.06 28.38
CA PRO A 14 15.41 -29.90 28.01
C PRO A 14 15.67 -29.94 26.50
N ARG A 15 14.63 -29.73 25.67
CA ARG A 15 14.74 -29.61 24.21
C ARG A 15 15.56 -28.38 23.82
N THR A 16 15.32 -27.23 24.46
CA THR A 16 16.08 -25.99 24.24
C THR A 16 17.53 -26.14 24.67
N ILE A 17 17.80 -26.77 25.81
CA ILE A 17 19.18 -27.04 26.27
C ILE A 17 19.92 -27.93 25.26
N ARG A 18 19.29 -29.01 24.79
CA ARG A 18 19.86 -29.86 23.73
C ARG A 18 20.09 -29.09 22.43
N HIS A 19 19.23 -28.13 22.11
CA HIS A 19 19.43 -27.28 20.94
C HIS A 19 20.66 -26.39 21.09
N TYR A 20 20.86 -25.77 22.25
CA TYR A 20 22.04 -24.94 22.53
C TYR A 20 23.34 -25.74 22.55
N HIS A 21 23.34 -26.97 23.05
CA HIS A 21 24.50 -27.86 22.88
C HIS A 21 24.81 -28.14 21.40
N ARG A 22 23.79 -28.41 20.56
CA ARG A 22 24.00 -28.62 19.12
C ARG A 22 24.55 -27.38 18.41
N LEU A 23 24.21 -26.18 18.88
CA LEU A 23 24.72 -24.92 18.37
C LEU A 23 26.09 -24.52 18.97
N GLY A 24 26.68 -25.34 19.86
CA GLY A 24 27.93 -25.01 20.53
C GLY A 24 27.81 -23.90 21.59
N LEU A 25 26.59 -23.46 21.92
CA LEU A 25 26.36 -22.41 22.91
C LEU A 25 26.54 -22.89 24.36
N LEU A 26 26.51 -24.21 24.57
CA LEU A 26 26.78 -24.85 25.85
C LEU A 26 27.74 -26.01 25.61
N ASP A 27 28.82 -26.07 26.39
CA ASP A 27 29.77 -27.18 26.35
C ASP A 27 29.09 -28.50 26.76
N GLU A 28 29.58 -29.63 26.26
CA GLU A 28 29.07 -30.92 26.72
C GLU A 28 29.47 -31.15 28.18
N PRO A 29 28.50 -31.35 29.10
CA PRO A 29 28.79 -31.56 30.52
C PRO A 29 29.45 -32.91 30.76
N ARG A 30 30.15 -33.03 31.90
CA ARG A 30 30.79 -34.28 32.32
C ARG A 30 29.80 -35.43 32.37
N ARG A 31 30.21 -36.59 31.86
CA ARG A 31 29.47 -37.84 32.02
C ARG A 31 29.93 -38.55 33.30
N LEU A 32 28.95 -38.93 34.12
CA LEU A 32 29.17 -39.81 35.26
C LEU A 32 29.44 -41.24 34.80
N THR A 33 30.02 -42.06 35.68
CA THR A 33 30.30 -43.49 35.44
C THR A 33 29.06 -44.31 35.08
N ASN A 34 27.87 -43.83 35.45
CA ASN A 34 26.57 -44.41 35.09
C ASN A 34 26.00 -43.91 33.74
N GLY A 35 26.79 -43.18 32.94
CA GLY A 35 26.42 -42.71 31.61
C GLY A 35 25.56 -41.44 31.55
N TYR A 36 25.11 -40.92 32.70
CA TYR A 36 24.32 -39.70 32.72
C TYR A 36 25.18 -38.43 32.70
N ARG A 37 24.67 -37.37 32.06
CA ARG A 37 25.25 -36.02 32.11
C ARG A 37 24.98 -35.37 33.47
N GLU A 38 25.98 -34.66 33.99
CA GLU A 38 25.89 -33.86 35.21
C GLU A 38 26.23 -32.40 34.93
N TYR A 39 25.27 -31.52 35.20
CA TYR A 39 25.41 -30.08 35.05
C TYR A 39 25.75 -29.40 36.37
N GLU A 40 26.59 -28.39 36.31
CA GLU A 40 27.01 -27.57 37.44
C GLU A 40 26.38 -26.17 37.41
N LEU A 41 26.63 -25.38 38.45
CA LEU A 41 26.15 -23.98 38.51
C LEU A 41 26.70 -23.16 37.33
N ALA A 42 27.91 -23.44 36.87
CA ALA A 42 28.52 -22.77 35.72
C ALA A 42 27.70 -22.97 34.44
N ASP A 43 27.15 -24.17 34.22
CA ASP A 43 26.29 -24.47 33.07
C ASP A 43 24.98 -23.68 33.12
N LEU A 44 24.41 -23.54 34.33
CA LEU A 44 23.21 -22.72 34.53
C LEU A 44 23.49 -21.24 34.25
N VAL A 45 24.61 -20.71 34.75
CA VAL A 45 25.01 -19.32 34.49
C VAL A 45 25.22 -19.09 32.99
N ARG A 46 25.91 -20.00 32.30
CA ARG A 46 26.12 -19.91 30.84
C ARG A 46 24.79 -19.96 30.09
N LEU A 47 23.90 -20.90 30.42
CA LEU A 47 22.57 -21.00 29.83
C LEU A 47 21.74 -19.73 30.05
N MET A 48 21.80 -19.15 31.25
CA MET A 48 21.08 -17.91 31.56
C MET A 48 21.63 -16.72 30.77
N ARG A 49 22.96 -16.63 30.58
CA ARG A 49 23.58 -15.60 29.72
C ARG A 49 23.18 -15.74 28.26
N VAL A 50 23.24 -16.95 27.70
CA VAL A 50 22.76 -17.24 26.33
C VAL A 50 21.32 -16.76 26.15
N ARG A 51 20.46 -17.08 27.11
CA ARG A 51 19.04 -16.71 27.05
C ARG A 51 18.75 -15.23 27.28
N TRP A 52 19.62 -14.53 28.01
CA TRP A 52 19.50 -13.10 28.21
C TRP A 52 19.83 -12.36 26.90
N LEU A 53 20.94 -12.73 26.24
CA LEU A 53 21.32 -12.19 24.92
C LEU A 53 20.27 -12.50 23.85
N ALA A 54 19.81 -13.75 23.76
CA ALA A 54 18.76 -14.13 22.80
C ALA A 54 17.45 -13.38 23.03
N ARG A 55 17.09 -13.06 24.29
CA ARG A 55 15.92 -12.23 24.61
C ARG A 55 16.10 -10.76 24.27
N ALA A 56 17.34 -10.27 24.23
CA ALA A 56 17.67 -8.92 23.80
C ALA A 56 17.69 -8.77 22.26
N GLY A 57 17.39 -9.82 21.50
CA GLY A 57 17.37 -9.79 20.03
C GLY A 57 18.68 -10.22 19.38
N VAL A 58 19.68 -10.64 20.15
CA VAL A 58 20.95 -11.15 19.59
C VAL A 58 20.68 -12.49 18.88
N PRO A 59 21.07 -12.64 17.59
CA PRO A 59 20.99 -13.91 16.88
C PRO A 59 21.80 -15.00 17.59
N LEU A 60 21.24 -16.21 17.72
CA LEU A 60 21.92 -17.33 18.40
C LEU A 60 23.29 -17.69 17.79
N GLY A 61 23.50 -17.41 16.50
CA GLY A 61 24.79 -17.58 15.84
C GLY A 61 25.88 -16.65 16.39
N SER A 62 25.52 -15.42 16.76
CA SER A 62 26.44 -14.43 17.32
C SER A 62 26.63 -14.63 18.83
N VAL A 63 25.68 -15.22 19.55
CA VAL A 63 25.78 -15.40 21.02
C VAL A 63 27.08 -16.07 21.46
N SER A 64 27.60 -17.03 20.67
CA SER A 64 28.87 -17.70 21.00
C SER A 64 30.07 -16.75 20.96
N SER A 65 30.15 -15.86 19.96
CA SER A 65 31.23 -14.88 19.85
C SER A 65 31.14 -13.87 21.00
N ILE A 66 29.94 -13.37 21.33
CA ILE A 66 29.72 -12.44 22.46
C ILE A 66 30.23 -13.03 23.78
N LEU A 67 29.90 -14.29 24.06
CA LEU A 67 30.30 -14.95 25.30
C LEU A 67 31.80 -15.24 25.39
N THR A 68 32.50 -15.25 24.26
CA THR A 68 33.95 -15.51 24.16
C THR A 68 34.75 -14.20 24.10
N ALA A 69 34.22 -13.17 23.44
CA ALA A 69 34.78 -11.82 23.33
C ALA A 69 34.97 -11.13 24.67
N ALA A 70 34.19 -11.50 25.69
CA ALA A 70 34.41 -11.03 27.07
C ALA A 70 35.79 -11.41 27.67
N SER A 71 36.63 -12.15 26.94
CA SER A 71 37.99 -12.54 27.31
C SER A 71 39.10 -12.16 26.31
N ASP A 72 38.76 -11.50 25.19
CA ASP A 72 39.70 -11.13 24.11
C ASP A 72 39.35 -9.74 23.53
N ASP A 73 40.26 -8.78 23.65
CA ASP A 73 40.03 -7.36 23.31
C ASP A 73 39.70 -7.14 21.82
N ALA A 74 40.27 -7.94 20.90
CA ALA A 74 40.00 -7.80 19.47
C ALA A 74 38.57 -8.23 19.07
N ALA A 75 37.98 -9.17 19.82
CA ALA A 75 36.62 -9.62 19.60
C ALA A 75 35.57 -8.68 20.23
N ALA A 76 35.99 -7.72 21.06
CA ALA A 76 35.12 -6.73 21.69
C ALA A 76 34.67 -5.64 20.70
N ASP A 77 35.53 -5.22 19.77
CA ASP A 77 35.20 -4.20 18.76
C ASP A 77 34.15 -4.72 17.75
N ASP A 78 34.29 -5.98 17.30
CA ASP A 78 33.32 -6.65 16.42
C ASP A 78 31.95 -6.79 17.12
N LEU A 79 31.96 -7.06 18.42
CA LEU A 79 30.75 -7.15 19.24
C LEU A 79 30.04 -5.80 19.41
N GLU A 80 30.79 -4.71 19.64
CA GLU A 80 30.22 -3.38 19.73
C GLU A 80 29.50 -3.00 18.43
N ALA A 81 30.14 -3.24 17.29
CA ALA A 81 29.56 -2.97 15.97
C ALA A 81 28.27 -3.77 15.72
N ASP A 82 28.27 -5.07 16.06
CA ASP A 82 27.08 -5.94 15.93
C ASP A 82 25.92 -5.45 16.81
N LEU A 83 26.21 -5.05 18.06
CA LEU A 83 25.19 -4.54 18.99
C LEU A 83 24.62 -3.19 18.52
N VAL A 84 25.47 -2.29 18.01
CA VAL A 84 25.01 -1.02 17.40
C VAL A 84 24.08 -1.30 16.22
N SER A 85 24.43 -2.23 15.34
CA SER A 85 23.57 -2.60 14.19
C SER A 85 22.21 -3.17 14.61
N LEU A 86 22.18 -3.99 15.66
CA LEU A 86 20.92 -4.50 16.22
C LEU A 86 20.07 -3.38 16.83
N ILE A 87 20.69 -2.43 17.54
CA ILE A 87 19.99 -1.26 18.08
C ILE A 87 19.38 -0.43 16.94
N ASP A 88 20.15 -0.15 15.89
CA ASP A 88 19.68 0.62 14.73
C ASP A 88 18.50 -0.06 14.03
N THR A 89 18.53 -1.40 13.93
CA THR A 89 17.43 -2.20 13.38
C THR A 89 16.17 -2.05 14.23
N VAL A 90 16.28 -2.21 15.56
CA VAL A 90 15.15 -2.04 16.47
C VAL A 90 14.59 -0.61 16.42
N GLU A 91 15.45 0.42 16.37
CA GLU A 91 15.01 1.81 16.26
C GLU A 91 14.37 2.11 14.89
N ALA A 92 14.79 1.47 13.80
CA ALA A 92 14.11 1.55 12.51
C ALA A 92 12.70 0.91 12.55
N GLU A 93 12.57 -0.26 13.18
CA GLU A 93 11.27 -0.91 13.40
C GLU A 93 10.35 -0.05 14.27
N ARG A 94 10.87 0.53 15.37
CA ARG A 94 10.13 1.46 16.23
C ARG A 94 9.61 2.67 15.47
N ARG A 95 10.45 3.29 14.63
CA ARG A 95 10.03 4.41 13.77
C ARG A 95 8.91 4.00 12.81
N THR A 96 9.00 2.82 12.20
CA THR A 96 7.97 2.27 11.30
C THR A 96 6.64 2.06 12.02
N LEU A 97 6.68 1.42 13.20
CA LEU A 97 5.50 1.18 14.02
C LEU A 97 4.89 2.49 14.54
N ALA A 98 5.71 3.47 14.93
CA ALA A 98 5.26 4.79 15.35
C ALA A 98 4.53 5.53 14.22
N ALA A 99 5.09 5.53 13.00
CA ALA A 99 4.45 6.12 11.82
C ALA A 99 3.11 5.44 11.50
N ARG A 100 3.05 4.10 11.54
CA ARG A 100 1.79 3.35 11.36
C ARG A 100 0.76 3.71 12.42
N SER A 101 1.17 3.79 13.68
CA SER A 101 0.30 4.17 14.80
C SER A 101 -0.23 5.61 14.64
N ALA A 102 0.60 6.55 14.19
CA ALA A 102 0.19 7.92 13.91
C ALA A 102 -0.87 7.99 12.79
N ARG A 103 -0.67 7.27 11.68
CA ARG A 103 -1.66 7.17 10.58
C ARG A 103 -3.00 6.63 11.07
N LEU A 104 -2.99 5.54 11.87
CA LEU A 104 -4.21 4.97 12.43
C LEU A 104 -4.95 5.94 13.38
N ARG A 105 -4.20 6.73 14.18
CA ARG A 105 -4.81 7.77 15.03
C ARG A 105 -5.46 8.86 14.19
N GLN A 106 -4.83 9.28 13.09
CA GLN A 106 -5.40 10.26 12.17
C GLN A 106 -6.70 9.74 11.53
N MET A 107 -6.71 8.49 11.06
CA MET A 107 -7.92 7.86 10.52
C MET A 107 -9.05 7.81 11.56
N LEU A 108 -8.73 7.46 12.81
CA LEU A 108 -9.71 7.46 13.90
C LEU A 108 -10.29 8.86 14.16
N GLU A 109 -9.45 9.90 14.13
CA GLU A 109 -9.90 11.28 14.34
C GLU A 109 -10.76 11.78 13.17
N THR A 110 -10.40 11.45 11.93
CA THR A 110 -11.22 11.71 10.74
C THR A 110 -12.61 11.08 10.88
N HIS A 111 -12.66 9.80 11.27
CA HIS A 111 -13.92 9.09 11.47
C HIS A 111 -14.76 9.72 12.60
N ARG A 112 -14.14 10.06 13.73
CA ARG A 112 -14.83 10.73 14.86
C ARG A 112 -15.41 12.09 14.49
N ALA A 113 -14.74 12.82 13.60
CA ALA A 113 -15.21 14.09 13.07
C ALA A 113 -16.35 13.93 12.02
N GLY A 114 -16.79 12.71 11.73
CA GLY A 114 -17.81 12.44 10.71
C GLY A 114 -17.34 12.71 9.28
N ARG A 115 -16.03 12.84 9.07
CA ARG A 115 -15.44 13.07 7.74
C ARG A 115 -15.23 11.74 7.01
N PRO A 116 -15.32 11.73 5.67
CA PRO A 116 -15.09 10.53 4.88
C PRO A 116 -13.67 10.01 5.11
N MET A 117 -13.55 8.69 5.33
CA MET A 117 -12.25 8.01 5.26
C MET A 117 -11.97 7.72 3.79
N SER A 118 -11.10 8.52 3.19
CA SER A 118 -10.74 8.40 1.78
C SER A 118 -9.22 8.55 1.62
N PRO A 119 -8.59 7.88 0.64
CA PRO A 119 -7.21 8.15 0.25
C PRO A 119 -7.05 9.49 -0.48
N LEU A 120 -8.16 10.13 -0.89
CA LEU A 120 -8.12 11.45 -1.53
C LEU A 120 -7.76 12.56 -0.54
N PRO A 121 -7.19 13.68 -1.02
CA PRO A 121 -7.05 14.88 -0.22
C PRO A 121 -8.39 15.32 0.40
N PRO A 122 -8.39 15.85 1.64
CA PRO A 122 -9.63 16.10 2.38
C PRO A 122 -10.66 16.95 1.65
N GLN A 123 -10.21 17.98 0.90
CA GLN A 123 -11.11 18.87 0.16
C GLN A 123 -11.82 18.13 -0.98
N LEU A 124 -11.08 17.30 -1.72
CA LEU A 124 -11.63 16.50 -2.81
C LEU A 124 -12.60 15.44 -2.29
N ALA A 125 -12.23 14.75 -1.19
CA ALA A 125 -13.09 13.76 -0.54
C ALA A 125 -14.43 14.38 -0.06
N LEU A 126 -14.38 15.58 0.52
CA LEU A 126 -15.57 16.33 0.91
C LEU A 126 -16.40 16.77 -0.30
N ALA A 127 -15.76 17.27 -1.36
CA ALA A 127 -16.46 17.69 -2.57
C ALA A 127 -17.24 16.53 -3.23
N PHE A 128 -16.64 15.34 -3.33
CA PHE A 128 -17.34 14.12 -3.78
C PHE A 128 -18.47 13.72 -2.82
N THR A 129 -18.24 13.79 -1.50
CA THR A 129 -19.28 13.49 -0.50
C THR A 129 -20.49 14.41 -0.69
N ASP A 130 -20.25 15.71 -0.87
CA ASP A 130 -21.32 16.69 -1.09
C ASP A 130 -22.03 16.46 -2.43
N LEU A 131 -21.32 16.07 -3.49
CA LEU A 131 -21.91 15.73 -4.79
C LEU A 131 -22.83 14.52 -4.70
N ILE A 132 -22.35 13.43 -4.09
CA ILE A 132 -23.06 12.17 -3.97
C ILE A 132 -24.31 12.33 -3.08
N THR A 133 -24.16 13.00 -1.93
CA THR A 133 -25.26 13.20 -0.98
C THR A 133 -26.28 14.23 -1.47
N GLY A 134 -25.84 15.21 -2.26
CA GLY A 134 -26.70 16.24 -2.85
C GLY A 134 -27.49 15.81 -4.09
N GLU A 135 -27.14 14.68 -4.71
CA GLU A 135 -27.82 14.19 -5.91
C GLU A 135 -29.02 13.29 -5.56
N ALA A 136 -30.19 13.66 -6.11
CA ALA A 136 -31.46 12.99 -5.85
C ALA A 136 -31.63 11.75 -6.72
N ASP A 137 -31.15 11.78 -7.97
CA ASP A 137 -31.26 10.68 -8.91
C ASP A 137 -30.28 9.54 -8.55
N PRO A 138 -30.76 8.31 -8.25
CA PRO A 138 -29.89 7.19 -7.93
C PRO A 138 -28.92 6.77 -9.05
N ALA A 139 -29.30 6.95 -10.32
CA ALA A 139 -28.42 6.60 -11.45
C ALA A 139 -27.24 7.56 -11.51
N VAL A 140 -27.51 8.87 -11.42
CA VAL A 140 -26.49 9.92 -11.41
C VAL A 140 -25.58 9.80 -10.18
N ARG A 141 -26.17 9.49 -9.01
CA ARG A 141 -25.41 9.26 -7.78
C ARG A 141 -24.39 8.13 -7.95
N ARG A 142 -24.78 7.02 -8.60
CA ARG A 142 -23.87 5.91 -8.88
C ARG A 142 -22.71 6.32 -9.79
N GLU A 143 -22.94 7.23 -10.75
CA GLU A 143 -21.84 7.74 -11.57
C GLU A 143 -20.85 8.58 -10.75
N PHE A 144 -21.32 9.40 -9.81
CA PHE A 144 -20.41 10.11 -8.90
C PHE A 144 -19.66 9.18 -7.92
N GLU A 145 -20.31 8.10 -7.48
CA GLU A 145 -19.64 7.06 -6.68
C GLU A 145 -18.52 6.39 -7.48
N ARG A 146 -18.79 6.00 -8.73
CA ARG A 146 -17.77 5.42 -9.64
C ARG A 146 -16.65 6.40 -9.93
N GLU A 147 -16.97 7.66 -10.19
CA GLU A 147 -15.97 8.70 -10.42
C GLU A 147 -15.06 8.84 -9.20
N ARG A 148 -15.62 9.01 -7.99
CA ARG A 148 -14.84 9.03 -6.74
C ARG A 148 -13.93 7.80 -6.62
N ASP A 149 -14.45 6.61 -6.87
CA ASP A 149 -13.68 5.36 -6.77
C ASP A 149 -12.52 5.33 -7.78
N ALA A 150 -12.70 5.86 -8.99
CA ALA A 150 -11.63 6.02 -9.97
C ALA A 150 -10.53 6.99 -9.48
N TRP A 151 -10.92 8.12 -8.88
CA TRP A 151 -9.98 9.06 -8.26
C TRP A 151 -9.23 8.42 -7.08
N GLU A 152 -9.91 7.62 -6.25
CA GLU A 152 -9.29 6.91 -5.13
C GLU A 152 -8.26 5.89 -5.61
N LEU A 153 -8.52 5.19 -6.71
CA LEU A 153 -7.55 4.27 -7.33
C LEU A 153 -6.28 5.01 -7.79
N VAL A 154 -6.43 6.20 -8.38
CA VAL A 154 -5.29 7.05 -8.80
C VAL A 154 -4.51 7.56 -7.58
N ALA A 155 -5.18 7.88 -6.47
CA ALA A 155 -4.49 8.25 -5.23
C ALA A 155 -3.73 7.07 -4.61
N ILE A 156 -4.33 5.87 -4.63
CA ILE A 156 -3.72 4.64 -4.08
C ILE A 156 -2.53 4.18 -4.93
N SER A 157 -2.56 4.33 -6.25
CA SER A 157 -1.45 3.96 -7.13
C SER A 157 -0.22 4.83 -6.91
N GLY A 158 -0.40 6.06 -6.40
CA GLY A 158 0.67 7.04 -6.23
C GLY A 158 1.26 7.54 -7.56
N SER A 159 0.53 7.35 -8.68
CA SER A 159 0.99 7.75 -10.01
C SER A 159 0.76 9.22 -10.32
N ALA A 160 -0.18 9.88 -9.63
CA ALA A 160 -0.50 11.29 -9.86
C ALA A 160 0.14 12.21 -8.81
N PRO A 161 0.62 13.40 -9.21
CA PRO A 161 1.14 14.41 -8.30
C PRO A 161 0.01 15.11 -7.52
N GLU A 162 0.34 15.81 -6.43
CA GLU A 162 -0.65 16.43 -5.54
C GLU A 162 -1.48 17.52 -6.26
N GLU A 163 -0.85 18.29 -7.16
CA GLU A 163 -1.48 19.36 -7.92
C GLU A 163 -2.65 18.87 -8.79
N PHE A 164 -2.60 17.60 -9.22
CA PHE A 164 -3.68 16.97 -9.97
C PHE A 164 -4.99 16.89 -9.16
N PHE A 165 -4.87 16.53 -7.89
CA PHE A 165 -6.02 16.43 -6.98
C PHE A 165 -6.50 17.81 -6.54
N ASP A 166 -5.59 18.77 -6.36
CA ASP A 166 -5.92 20.14 -5.96
C ASP A 166 -6.72 20.88 -7.03
N SER A 167 -6.35 20.78 -8.32
CA SER A 167 -7.12 21.39 -9.41
C SER A 167 -8.54 20.82 -9.49
N THR A 168 -8.68 19.51 -9.27
CA THR A 168 -10.00 18.87 -9.26
C THR A 168 -10.82 19.29 -8.03
N ALA A 169 -10.19 19.39 -6.86
CA ALA A 169 -10.85 19.91 -5.67
C ALA A 169 -11.36 21.34 -5.88
N LEU A 170 -10.56 22.19 -6.52
CA LEU A 170 -10.94 23.57 -6.86
C LEU A 170 -12.15 23.58 -7.81
N LEU A 171 -12.12 22.76 -8.85
CA LEU A 171 -13.21 22.65 -9.82
C LEU A 171 -14.53 22.17 -9.19
N LEU A 172 -14.46 21.19 -8.29
CA LEU A 172 -15.65 20.64 -7.62
C LEU A 172 -16.16 21.51 -6.47
N THR A 173 -15.32 22.37 -5.89
CA THR A 173 -15.72 23.30 -4.82
C THR A 173 -16.26 24.62 -5.37
N ASP A 174 -15.91 25.02 -6.59
CA ASP A 174 -16.52 26.17 -7.26
C ASP A 174 -18.01 25.91 -7.59
N PRO A 175 -18.95 26.76 -7.12
CA PRO A 175 -20.38 26.52 -7.33
C PRO A 175 -20.86 26.56 -8.78
N GLN A 176 -20.14 27.24 -9.69
CA GLN A 176 -20.52 27.30 -11.10
C GLN A 176 -20.02 26.04 -11.82
N SER A 177 -18.74 25.73 -11.71
CA SER A 177 -18.13 24.52 -12.26
C SER A 177 -18.81 23.25 -11.75
N ARG A 178 -19.11 23.19 -10.44
CA ARG A 178 -19.87 22.08 -9.85
C ARG A 178 -21.24 21.87 -10.50
N ARG A 179 -21.96 22.95 -10.81
CA ARG A 179 -23.27 22.85 -11.49
C ARG A 179 -23.14 22.32 -12.91
N GLU A 180 -22.10 22.73 -13.64
CA GLU A 180 -21.86 22.23 -15.00
C GLU A 180 -21.44 20.75 -15.00
N ILE A 181 -20.59 20.34 -14.05
CA ILE A 181 -20.23 18.92 -13.86
C ILE A 181 -21.46 18.09 -13.54
N VAL A 182 -22.34 18.57 -12.65
CA VAL A 182 -23.58 17.85 -12.34
C VAL A 182 -24.48 17.70 -13.57
N ARG A 183 -24.61 18.74 -14.40
CA ARG A 183 -25.37 18.63 -15.66
C ARG A 183 -24.74 17.63 -16.62
N LEU A 184 -23.42 17.62 -16.74
CA LEU A 184 -22.69 16.69 -17.58
C LEU A 184 -22.91 15.24 -17.14
N TYR A 185 -22.73 14.95 -15.85
CA TYR A 185 -22.93 13.61 -15.31
C TYR A 185 -24.39 13.16 -15.37
N ARG A 186 -25.36 14.08 -15.32
CA ARG A 186 -26.77 13.74 -15.61
C ARG A 186 -26.99 13.31 -17.06
N ARG A 187 -26.33 13.95 -18.03
CA ARG A 187 -26.38 13.52 -19.43
C ARG A 187 -25.69 12.17 -19.63
N PHE A 188 -24.54 11.96 -18.97
CA PHE A 188 -23.84 10.68 -19.00
C PHE A 188 -24.64 9.54 -18.34
N ALA A 189 -25.35 9.81 -17.25
CA ALA A 189 -26.27 8.84 -16.66
C ALA A 189 -27.50 8.58 -17.55
N ALA A 190 -27.96 9.57 -18.31
CA ALA A 190 -29.13 9.44 -19.19
C ALA A 190 -28.90 8.52 -20.41
N VAL A 191 -27.64 8.25 -20.79
CA VAL A 191 -27.35 7.28 -21.85
C VAL A 191 -27.37 5.82 -21.36
N LEU A 192 -27.47 5.58 -20.05
CA LEU A 192 -27.52 4.25 -19.46
C LEU A 192 -28.67 3.41 -20.04
N ASP A 193 -28.41 2.14 -20.32
CA ASP A 193 -29.36 1.17 -20.88
C ASP A 193 -29.97 1.59 -22.23
N GLN A 194 -29.40 2.60 -22.92
CA GLN A 194 -29.82 3.00 -24.26
C GLN A 194 -29.05 2.22 -25.34
N ASP A 195 -29.67 2.10 -26.52
CA ASP A 195 -29.00 1.53 -27.69
C ASP A 195 -28.00 2.55 -28.28
N PRO A 196 -26.68 2.27 -28.29
CA PRO A 196 -25.67 3.20 -28.76
C PRO A 196 -25.84 3.65 -30.22
N GLU A 197 -26.46 2.83 -31.07
CA GLU A 197 -26.70 3.17 -32.48
C GLU A 197 -27.80 4.24 -32.62
N LEU A 198 -28.81 4.22 -31.74
CA LEU A 198 -29.93 5.14 -31.78
C LEU A 198 -29.59 6.51 -31.18
N ILE A 199 -28.63 6.58 -30.26
CA ILE A 199 -28.23 7.80 -29.56
C ILE A 199 -26.80 8.27 -29.87
N ALA A 200 -26.26 7.87 -31.04
CA ALA A 200 -24.87 8.17 -31.42
C ALA A 200 -24.51 9.67 -31.30
N ALA A 201 -25.41 10.57 -31.71
CA ALA A 201 -25.20 12.01 -31.62
C ALA A 201 -25.14 12.54 -30.17
N GLU A 202 -25.96 11.98 -29.26
CA GLU A 202 -25.90 12.33 -27.85
C GLU A 202 -24.62 11.79 -27.22
N ILE A 203 -24.21 10.56 -27.56
CA ILE A 203 -22.96 9.98 -27.11
C ILE A 203 -21.76 10.84 -27.53
N ASP A 204 -21.71 11.30 -28.78
CA ASP A 204 -20.67 12.20 -29.27
C ASP A 204 -20.66 13.53 -28.49
N SER A 205 -21.84 14.11 -28.24
CA SER A 205 -21.96 15.36 -27.49
C SER A 205 -21.57 15.23 -26.01
N VAL A 206 -21.87 14.10 -25.37
CA VAL A 206 -21.43 13.85 -23.98
C VAL A 206 -19.92 13.61 -23.93
N ALA A 207 -19.34 12.88 -24.90
CA ALA A 207 -17.90 12.68 -24.99
C ALA A 207 -17.14 14.00 -25.18
N GLU A 208 -17.66 14.92 -26.02
CA GLU A 208 -17.12 16.27 -26.19
C GLU A 208 -17.11 17.08 -24.89
N ALA A 209 -18.20 17.03 -24.13
CA ALA A 209 -18.31 17.77 -22.88
C ALA A 209 -17.40 17.19 -21.78
N LEU A 210 -17.25 15.86 -21.72
CA LEU A 210 -16.27 15.20 -20.85
C LEU A 210 -14.83 15.56 -21.25
N GLU A 211 -14.51 15.56 -22.54
CA GLU A 211 -13.19 15.95 -23.04
C GLU A 211 -12.85 17.38 -22.60
N SER A 212 -13.78 18.31 -22.80
CA SER A 212 -13.59 19.70 -22.38
C SER A 212 -13.35 19.80 -20.87
N SER A 213 -14.07 19.03 -20.06
CA SER A 213 -13.92 19.03 -18.60
C SER A 213 -12.57 18.45 -18.16
N VAL A 214 -12.15 17.33 -18.75
CA VAL A 214 -10.84 16.70 -18.49
C VAL A 214 -9.72 17.66 -18.89
N ARG A 215 -9.81 18.31 -20.06
CA ARG A 215 -8.79 19.27 -20.49
C ARG A 215 -8.66 20.47 -19.54
N ILE A 216 -9.76 20.95 -18.95
CA ILE A 216 -9.71 22.01 -17.93
C ILE A 216 -8.86 21.55 -16.75
N VAL A 217 -9.20 20.39 -16.16
CA VAL A 217 -8.45 19.82 -15.02
C VAL A 217 -6.97 19.65 -15.33
N LEU A 218 -6.65 19.10 -16.51
CA LEU A 218 -5.27 18.89 -16.94
C LEU A 218 -4.51 20.19 -17.20
N SER A 219 -5.19 21.21 -17.72
CA SER A 219 -4.58 22.52 -17.95
C SER A 219 -4.31 23.26 -16.65
N GLU A 220 -5.25 23.23 -15.70
CA GLU A 220 -5.13 23.90 -14.40
C GLU A 220 -4.09 23.24 -13.49
N SER A 221 -3.89 21.93 -13.62
CA SER A 221 -2.85 21.19 -12.91
C SER A 221 -1.47 21.29 -13.55
N GLY A 222 -1.36 21.88 -14.75
CA GLY A 222 -0.12 21.91 -15.53
C GLY A 222 0.30 20.53 -16.07
N LEU A 223 -0.60 19.54 -16.03
CA LEU A 223 -0.32 18.15 -16.40
C LEU A 223 -0.80 17.79 -17.80
N LEU A 224 -1.34 18.73 -18.56
CA LEU A 224 -1.80 18.49 -19.94
C LEU A 224 -0.72 17.81 -20.81
N GLU A 225 0.55 18.16 -20.63
CA GLU A 225 1.68 17.57 -21.35
C GLU A 225 2.25 16.30 -20.67
N MET A 226 1.98 16.10 -19.38
CA MET A 226 2.42 14.95 -18.59
C MET A 226 1.40 13.82 -18.51
N TRP A 227 0.15 14.09 -18.91
CA TRP A 227 -0.94 13.12 -18.91
C TRP A 227 -0.69 12.05 -19.96
N GLN A 228 -0.23 10.89 -19.51
CA GLN A 228 -0.06 9.70 -20.33
C GLN A 228 -1.11 8.66 -19.96
N ALA A 229 -1.44 7.76 -20.89
CA ALA A 229 -2.34 6.63 -20.62
C ALA A 229 -1.93 5.88 -19.34
N ASP A 230 -0.62 5.78 -19.08
CA ASP A 230 -0.04 5.11 -17.91
C ASP A 230 -0.50 5.69 -16.54
N MET A 231 -0.97 6.94 -16.49
CA MET A 231 -1.55 7.54 -15.28
C MET A 231 -2.86 6.86 -14.84
N LEU A 232 -3.64 6.35 -15.80
CA LEU A 232 -4.90 5.62 -15.56
C LEU A 232 -4.66 4.11 -15.36
N THR A 233 -3.55 3.57 -15.87
CA THR A 233 -3.31 2.12 -15.88
C THR A 233 -2.66 1.61 -14.61
N GLY A 234 -1.92 2.47 -13.88
CA GLY A 234 -1.28 2.11 -12.62
C GLY A 234 -0.31 0.93 -12.73
N ALA A 235 0.57 0.76 -11.75
CA ALA A 235 1.60 -0.29 -11.77
C ALA A 235 1.07 -1.75 -11.73
N ASN A 236 -0.25 -1.98 -11.74
CA ASN A 236 -0.89 -3.29 -11.48
C ASN A 236 -1.73 -3.86 -12.64
N GLY A 237 -1.64 -3.28 -13.84
CA GLY A 237 -2.26 -3.84 -15.04
C GLY A 237 -3.56 -3.14 -15.43
N THR A 238 -3.71 -2.92 -16.74
CA THR A 238 -4.89 -2.31 -17.37
C THR A 238 -6.14 -3.16 -17.11
N MET A 239 -7.01 -2.71 -16.20
CA MET A 239 -8.37 -3.21 -16.16
C MET A 239 -9.05 -2.81 -17.49
N PRO A 240 -9.63 -3.73 -18.25
CA PRO A 240 -10.21 -3.40 -19.54
C PRO A 240 -11.41 -2.48 -19.32
N LEU A 241 -11.62 -1.51 -20.21
CA LEU A 241 -12.67 -0.48 -20.08
C LEU A 241 -14.07 -1.08 -19.84
N ARG A 242 -14.34 -2.27 -20.37
CA ARG A 242 -15.60 -3.00 -20.16
C ARG A 242 -15.88 -3.41 -18.71
N ASP A 243 -14.83 -3.60 -17.90
CA ASP A 243 -14.95 -3.98 -16.49
C ASP A 243 -15.16 -2.72 -15.64
N LEU A 244 -14.63 -1.57 -16.07
CA LEU A 244 -14.84 -0.27 -15.44
C LEU A 244 -16.21 0.33 -15.78
N VAL A 245 -16.64 0.20 -17.04
CA VAL A 245 -17.90 0.74 -17.56
C VAL A 245 -18.65 -0.39 -18.27
N PRO A 246 -19.50 -1.15 -17.54
CA PRO A 246 -20.16 -2.34 -18.07
C PRO A 246 -21.22 -2.05 -19.15
N ASP A 247 -21.92 -0.92 -19.06
CA ASP A 247 -22.97 -0.50 -19.99
C ASP A 247 -22.39 -0.12 -21.37
N ASP A 248 -23.06 -0.55 -22.44
CA ASP A 248 -22.58 -0.37 -23.81
C ASP A 248 -22.57 1.09 -24.26
N ALA A 249 -23.61 1.87 -23.94
CA ALA A 249 -23.72 3.26 -24.35
C ALA A 249 -22.75 4.16 -23.59
N GLN A 250 -22.64 3.99 -22.28
CA GLN A 250 -21.63 4.68 -21.45
C GLN A 250 -20.21 4.30 -21.88
N ARG A 251 -19.96 3.02 -22.18
CA ARG A 251 -18.65 2.58 -22.71
C ARG A 251 -18.36 3.21 -24.07
N ALA A 252 -19.36 3.42 -24.93
CA ALA A 252 -19.18 4.10 -26.20
C ALA A 252 -18.83 5.59 -26.02
N VAL A 253 -19.39 6.28 -25.02
CA VAL A 253 -18.97 7.64 -24.62
C VAL A 253 -17.50 7.63 -24.19
N MET A 254 -17.13 6.76 -23.26
CA MET A 254 -15.75 6.71 -22.74
C MET A 254 -14.75 6.33 -23.83
N THR A 255 -15.12 5.44 -24.75
CA THR A 255 -14.29 5.09 -25.91
C THR A 255 -14.00 6.31 -26.78
N ARG A 256 -15.02 7.11 -27.11
CA ARG A 256 -14.87 8.36 -27.88
C ARG A 256 -14.07 9.42 -27.14
N LEU A 257 -14.26 9.54 -25.83
CA LEU A 257 -13.46 10.41 -24.98
C LEU A 257 -11.97 10.04 -25.05
N LEU A 258 -11.64 8.75 -24.87
CA LEU A 258 -10.25 8.27 -24.93
C LEU A 258 -9.63 8.46 -26.32
N ASP A 259 -10.41 8.25 -27.40
CA ASP A 259 -9.98 8.54 -28.77
C ASP A 259 -9.63 10.03 -28.96
N ARG A 260 -10.52 10.92 -28.50
CA ARG A 260 -10.33 12.38 -28.55
C ARG A 260 -9.15 12.88 -27.72
N LEU A 261 -8.87 12.22 -26.61
CA LEU A 261 -7.69 12.49 -25.79
C LEU A 261 -6.40 11.88 -26.37
N GLY A 262 -6.49 11.08 -27.44
CA GLY A 262 -5.35 10.42 -28.08
C GLY A 262 -4.79 9.23 -27.28
N LEU A 263 -5.61 8.60 -26.44
CA LEU A 263 -5.21 7.55 -25.49
C LEU A 263 -5.54 6.13 -25.96
N LEU A 264 -6.27 5.97 -27.06
CA LEU A 264 -6.42 4.66 -27.70
C LEU A 264 -5.25 4.39 -28.65
N PRO A 265 -4.69 3.17 -28.67
CA PRO A 265 -3.70 2.81 -29.66
C PRO A 265 -4.33 2.93 -31.06
N SER A 266 -3.75 3.76 -31.92
CA SER A 266 -4.20 3.96 -33.29
C SER A 266 -4.30 2.60 -33.98
N SER A 267 -5.49 2.21 -34.47
CA SER A 267 -5.69 0.93 -35.16
C SER A 267 -5.03 0.85 -36.54
N THR A 268 -4.13 1.78 -36.86
CA THR A 268 -3.40 1.89 -38.12
C THR A 268 -2.02 1.24 -38.01
N GLY A 269 -2.00 -0.10 -37.93
CA GLY A 269 -0.74 -0.86 -37.82
C GLY A 269 -0.82 -2.33 -38.19
N GLN A 270 -1.78 -2.76 -39.01
CA GLN A 270 -1.79 -4.12 -39.55
C GLN A 270 -2.13 -4.12 -41.04
N LYS A 271 -1.17 -3.68 -41.86
CA LYS A 271 -1.15 -3.98 -43.31
C LYS A 271 0.10 -4.78 -43.66
N GLY A 272 -0.12 -6.09 -43.75
CA GLY A 272 0.46 -6.99 -44.74
C GLY A 272 1.99 -7.00 -44.91
N THR A 273 2.67 -7.84 -44.13
CA THR A 273 3.82 -8.57 -44.67
C THR A 273 3.31 -9.75 -45.48
N ALA A 274 3.24 -9.58 -46.81
CA ALA A 274 3.20 -10.70 -47.74
C ALA A 274 4.61 -11.33 -47.81
N PRO A 275 4.75 -12.66 -47.83
CA PRO A 275 6.05 -13.30 -47.97
C PRO A 275 6.46 -13.32 -49.45
N SER A 276 7.71 -12.93 -49.70
CA SER A 276 8.49 -13.33 -50.89
C SER A 276 9.64 -14.20 -50.43
#